data_AF-A0A381LJ89-F1
#
_entry.id   AF-A0A381LJ89-F1
#
_cell.length_a   1.000
_cell.length_b   1.000
_cell.length_c   1.000
_cell.angle_alpha   90.00
_cell.angle_beta   90.00
_cell.angle_gamma   90.00
#
_symmetry.space_group_name_H-M   'P 1'
#
loop_
_entity.id
_entity.type
_entity.pdbx_description
1 polymer ?
#
loop_
_entity_poly.entity_id
_entity_poly.type
_entity_poly.pdbx_seq_one_letter_code
_entity_poly.pdbx_strand_id
1 'polypeptide(L)'
;MAARNVFQINPISRFDNKNVTMKRPKEFACFSYDDQHQYIPDDSSLKYYYPPTIGADLCQGFDNFQKFDESSDRHLDSILKAIIDYEKKSDSRIESDFVTWRGMMTKSNLALSKRITFTSFSYSRNSSKQQHIQGDLHKK
;
A
#
# COMPACT_ATOMS: atom_id res chain seq x y z
N MET A 1 -18.35 -17.72 -26.87
CA MET A 1 -16.92 -17.39 -26.64
C MET A 1 -16.84 -16.02 -26.01
N ALA A 2 -16.35 -15.90 -24.78
CA ALA A 2 -16.28 -14.62 -24.07
C ALA A 2 -15.20 -13.74 -24.70
N ALA A 3 -15.55 -12.50 -25.08
CA ALA A 3 -14.61 -11.55 -25.63
C ALA A 3 -13.56 -11.17 -24.57
N ARG A 4 -12.28 -11.36 -24.89
CA ARG A 4 -11.17 -10.85 -24.07
C ARG A 4 -11.15 -9.33 -24.14
N ASN A 5 -11.52 -8.66 -23.06
CA ASN A 5 -11.32 -7.21 -22.96
C ASN A 5 -9.84 -6.93 -22.71
N VAL A 6 -9.12 -6.56 -23.77
CA VAL A 6 -7.70 -6.20 -23.70
C VAL A 6 -7.59 -4.68 -23.60
N PHE A 7 -7.12 -4.19 -22.46
CA PHE A 7 -6.79 -2.77 -22.31
C PHE A 7 -5.47 -2.47 -23.01
N GLN A 8 -5.54 -1.96 -24.24
CA GLN A 8 -4.35 -1.54 -24.98
C GLN A 8 -3.74 -0.33 -24.27
N ILE A 9 -2.44 -0.31 -23.98
CA ILE A 9 -1.79 0.85 -23.34
C ILE A 9 -1.15 1.76 -24.39
N ASN A 10 -0.68 1.17 -25.49
CA ASN A 10 -0.04 1.89 -26.58
C ASN A 10 -1.06 2.28 -27.68
N PRO A 11 -0.89 3.43 -28.34
CA PRO A 11 0.14 4.45 -28.08
C PRO A 11 -0.20 5.32 -26.85
N ILE A 12 0.81 5.69 -26.06
CA ILE A 12 0.64 6.51 -24.84
C ILE A 12 -0.04 7.86 -25.15
N SER A 13 0.18 8.40 -26.36
CA SER A 13 -0.41 9.66 -26.82
C SER A 13 -1.94 9.71 -26.76
N ARG A 14 -2.61 8.54 -26.71
CA ARG A 14 -4.07 8.46 -26.51
C ARG A 14 -4.54 9.01 -25.15
N PHE A 15 -3.62 9.14 -24.20
CA PHE A 15 -3.86 9.67 -22.87
C PHE A 15 -3.41 11.13 -22.71
N ASP A 16 -2.76 11.70 -23.73
CA ASP A 16 -2.37 13.11 -23.72
C ASP A 16 -3.62 14.01 -23.74
N ASN A 17 -3.58 15.12 -23.00
CA ASN A 17 -4.58 16.20 -23.01
C ASN A 17 -6.00 15.82 -22.53
N LYS A 18 -6.17 14.69 -21.84
CA LYS A 18 -7.44 14.39 -21.16
C LYS A 18 -7.43 15.04 -19.77
N ASN A 19 -8.15 16.14 -19.63
CA ASN A 19 -8.46 16.71 -18.33
C ASN A 19 -9.34 15.73 -17.55
N VAL A 20 -8.72 14.95 -16.67
CA VAL A 20 -9.45 14.05 -15.78
C VAL A 20 -9.94 14.87 -14.59
N THR A 21 -11.22 14.73 -14.26
CA THR A 21 -11.76 15.31 -13.03
C THR A 21 -11.21 14.52 -11.85
N MET A 22 -10.32 15.14 -11.07
CA MET A 22 -9.77 14.55 -9.86
C MET A 22 -10.50 15.11 -8.64
N LYS A 23 -11.05 14.21 -7.81
CA LYS A 23 -11.62 14.60 -6.52
C LYS A 23 -10.50 15.09 -5.60
N ARG A 24 -10.77 16.12 -4.78
CA ARG A 24 -9.81 16.60 -3.78
C ARG A 24 -9.59 15.49 -2.73
N PRO A 25 -8.34 15.10 -2.45
CA PRO A 25 -8.05 14.14 -1.37
C PRO A 25 -8.57 14.67 -0.04
N LYS A 26 -9.21 13.80 0.73
CA LYS A 26 -9.63 14.06 2.10
C LYS A 26 -8.99 13.01 3.00
N GLU A 27 -8.41 13.47 4.10
CA GLU A 27 -7.93 12.58 5.14
C GLU A 27 -9.13 12.06 5.95
N PHE A 28 -9.14 10.77 6.24
CA PHE A 28 -10.17 10.13 7.05
C PHE A 28 -9.58 9.24 8.15
N ALA A 29 -8.32 8.80 8.02
CA ALA A 29 -7.62 8.01 9.02
C ALA A 29 -6.13 8.34 9.01
N CYS A 30 -5.51 8.25 10.19
CA CYS A 30 -4.07 8.39 10.43
C CYS A 30 -3.65 7.30 11.41
N PHE A 31 -2.40 6.83 11.27
CA PHE A 31 -1.78 5.87 12.17
C PHE A 31 -0.26 6.06 12.15
N SER A 32 0.38 5.55 13.19
CA SER A 32 1.81 5.68 13.45
C SER A 32 2.46 4.31 13.60
N TYR A 33 3.79 4.30 13.54
CA TYR A 33 4.62 3.13 13.82
C TYR A 33 5.60 3.46 14.95
N ASP A 34 5.75 2.56 15.91
CA ASP A 34 6.83 2.65 16.91
C ASP A 34 8.19 2.24 16.33
N ASP A 35 9.22 2.30 17.18
CA ASP A 35 10.60 1.92 16.84
C ASP A 35 10.72 0.42 16.47
N GLN A 36 9.77 -0.40 16.93
CA GLN A 36 9.63 -1.83 16.64
C GLN A 36 8.68 -2.11 15.46
N HIS A 37 8.27 -1.07 14.74
CA HIS A 37 7.36 -1.11 13.61
C HIS A 37 5.98 -1.72 13.89
N GLN A 38 5.49 -1.56 15.10
CA GLN A 38 4.15 -1.94 15.49
C GLN A 38 3.16 -0.83 15.17
N TYR A 39 1.96 -1.24 14.77
CA TYR A 39 0.86 -0.33 14.44
C TYR A 39 0.34 0.36 15.70
N ILE A 40 0.28 1.68 15.68
CA ILE A 40 -0.35 2.51 16.70
C ILE A 40 -1.45 3.37 16.05
N PRO A 41 -2.70 3.32 16.53
CA PRO A 41 -3.81 4.07 15.95
C PRO A 41 -3.83 5.55 16.43
N ASP A 42 -2.71 6.25 16.28
CA ASP A 42 -2.52 7.66 16.65
C ASP A 42 -1.61 8.42 15.66
N ASP A 43 -1.33 9.69 15.98
CA ASP A 43 -0.46 10.59 15.23
C ASP A 43 0.92 10.79 15.89
N SER A 44 1.36 9.88 16.76
CA SER A 44 2.61 10.03 17.52
C SER A 44 3.87 10.13 16.65
N SER A 45 3.87 9.53 15.47
CA SER A 45 4.99 9.60 14.51
C SER A 45 4.99 10.91 13.69
N LEU A 46 4.00 11.79 13.86
CA LEU A 46 3.91 13.04 13.12
C LEU A 46 5.03 14.00 13.54
N LYS A 47 5.80 14.48 12.56
CA LYS A 47 6.88 15.46 12.77
C LYS A 47 6.44 16.83 12.28
N TYR A 48 6.66 17.85 13.10
CA TYR A 48 6.41 19.23 12.71
C TYR A 48 7.60 19.79 11.93
N TYR A 49 7.30 20.51 10.87
CA TYR A 49 8.32 21.21 10.12
C TYR A 49 8.94 22.30 10.99
N TYR A 50 10.25 22.22 11.18
CA TYR A 50 11.06 23.25 11.79
C TYR A 50 12.10 23.71 10.77
N PRO A 51 12.26 25.03 10.52
CA PRO A 51 13.17 25.54 9.51
C PRO A 51 14.59 25.03 9.76
N PRO A 52 15.20 24.29 8.81
CA PRO A 52 16.54 23.76 9.01
C PRO A 52 17.58 24.87 8.88
N THR A 53 18.71 24.71 9.57
CA THR A 53 19.89 25.54 9.31
C THR A 53 20.49 25.10 7.99
N ILE A 54 20.57 26.02 7.02
CA ILE A 54 21.17 25.76 5.71
C ILE A 54 22.68 25.59 5.89
N GLY A 55 23.24 24.49 5.39
CA GLY A 55 24.65 24.13 5.57
C GLY A 55 24.91 23.05 6.63
N ALA A 56 23.87 22.41 7.17
CA ALA A 56 24.01 21.23 8.01
C ALA A 56 24.64 20.06 7.22
N ASP A 57 25.57 19.36 7.85
CA ASP A 57 26.21 18.18 7.29
C ASP A 57 25.27 16.95 7.43
N LEU A 58 24.78 16.46 6.29
CA LEU A 58 23.87 15.32 6.22
C LEU A 58 24.58 13.96 6.42
N CYS A 59 25.91 13.93 6.44
CA CYS A 59 26.68 12.72 6.71
C CYS A 59 26.82 12.45 8.22
N GLN A 60 26.54 13.43 9.08
CA GLN A 60 26.63 13.24 10.53
C GLN A 60 25.57 12.24 11.03
N GLY A 61 26.00 11.30 11.87
CA GLY A 61 25.11 10.29 12.46
C GLY A 61 24.82 9.09 11.56
N PHE A 62 25.52 8.94 10.43
CA PHE A 62 25.42 7.76 9.57
C PHE A 62 25.73 6.46 10.34
N ASP A 63 26.70 6.48 11.27
CA ASP A 63 27.07 5.31 12.07
C ASP A 63 25.95 4.84 13.02
N ASN A 64 25.06 5.76 13.43
CA ASN A 64 23.91 5.47 14.28
C ASN A 64 22.62 5.22 13.47
N PHE A 65 22.72 5.16 12.13
CA PHE A 65 21.57 4.98 11.27
C PHE A 65 20.98 3.58 11.44
N GLN A 66 19.81 3.51 12.05
CA GLN A 66 19.03 2.28 12.13
C GLN A 66 18.24 2.12 10.83
N LYS A 67 18.78 1.29 9.93
CA LYS A 67 18.08 0.95 8.70
C LYS A 67 16.91 0.03 9.03
N PHE A 68 15.71 0.46 8.62
CA PHE A 68 14.53 -0.36 8.69
C PHE A 68 14.70 -1.64 7.85
N ASP A 69 14.33 -2.80 8.41
CA ASP A 69 14.39 -4.07 7.68
C ASP A 69 13.30 -4.11 6.60
N GLU A 70 13.71 -4.22 5.34
CA GLU A 70 12.81 -4.26 4.19
C GLU A 70 12.53 -5.69 3.72
N SER A 71 12.99 -6.70 4.46
CA SER A 71 12.83 -8.11 4.09
C SER A 71 11.37 -8.59 4.20
N SER A 72 10.57 -8.01 5.10
CA SER A 72 9.16 -8.34 5.25
C SER A 72 8.31 -7.67 4.17
N ASP A 73 7.47 -8.47 3.49
CA ASP A 73 6.49 -7.96 2.55
C ASP A 73 5.54 -6.98 3.25
N ARG A 74 5.65 -5.69 2.88
CA ARG A 74 4.76 -4.63 3.37
C ARG A 74 3.40 -4.75 2.68
N HIS A 75 2.55 -5.60 3.25
CA HIS A 75 1.19 -5.81 2.81
C HIS A 75 0.28 -4.60 3.17
N LEU A 76 -1.01 -4.72 2.86
CA LEU A 76 -2.01 -3.68 3.13
C LEU A 76 -2.52 -3.70 4.58
N ASP A 77 -1.94 -4.53 5.45
CA ASP A 77 -2.48 -4.84 6.78
C ASP A 77 -2.69 -3.62 7.66
N SER A 78 -1.76 -2.67 7.67
CA SER A 78 -1.88 -1.44 8.45
C SER A 78 -2.96 -0.49 7.92
N ILE A 79 -3.06 -0.31 6.60
CA ILE A 79 -4.17 0.45 6.00
C ILE A 79 -5.50 -0.23 6.30
N LEU A 80 -5.58 -1.55 6.17
CA LEU A 80 -6.82 -2.29 6.43
C LEU A 80 -7.24 -2.18 7.90
N LYS A 81 -6.28 -2.27 8.84
CA LYS A 81 -6.54 -2.02 10.27
C LYS A 81 -7.06 -0.60 10.50
N ALA A 82 -6.43 0.41 9.91
CA ALA A 82 -6.88 1.80 10.04
C ALA A 82 -8.30 2.02 9.48
N ILE A 83 -8.65 1.37 8.37
CA ILE A 83 -10.01 1.41 7.81
C ILE A 83 -11.00 0.75 8.77
N ILE A 84 -10.69 -0.44 9.29
CA ILE A 84 -11.55 -1.15 10.24
C ILE A 84 -11.78 -0.31 11.50
N ASP A 85 -10.74 0.31 12.04
CA ASP A 85 -10.84 1.16 13.22
C ASP A 85 -11.67 2.42 12.95
N TYR A 86 -11.55 3.00 11.76
CA TYR A 86 -12.38 4.12 11.32
C TYR A 86 -13.85 3.72 11.17
N GLU A 87 -14.15 2.61 10.51
CA GLU A 87 -15.52 2.13 10.30
C GLU A 87 -16.21 1.81 11.63
N LYS A 88 -15.48 1.23 12.60
CA LYS A 88 -15.98 1.02 13.97
C LYS A 88 -16.30 2.31 14.71
N LYS A 89 -15.52 3.38 14.51
CA LYS A 89 -15.72 4.68 15.17
C LYS A 89 -16.84 5.49 14.52
N SER A 90 -16.97 5.42 13.19
CA SER A 90 -17.91 6.21 12.41
C SER A 90 -19.26 5.51 12.21
N ASP A 91 -19.38 4.22 12.56
CA ASP A 91 -20.53 3.34 12.30
C ASP A 91 -20.99 3.35 10.82
N SER A 92 -20.06 3.68 9.92
CA SER A 92 -20.34 3.86 8.50
C SER A 92 -19.21 3.26 7.67
N ARG A 93 -19.57 2.48 6.66
CA ARG A 93 -18.62 1.86 5.73
C ARG A 93 -18.07 2.89 4.75
N ILE A 94 -16.78 2.80 4.45
CA ILE A 94 -16.16 3.66 3.43
C ILE A 94 -16.55 3.16 2.04
N GLU A 95 -17.09 4.05 1.21
CA GLU A 95 -17.33 3.78 -0.21
C GLU A 95 -16.02 3.96 -0.99
N SER A 96 -15.39 2.86 -1.39
CA SER A 96 -14.14 2.86 -2.16
C SER A 96 -14.11 1.76 -3.22
N ASP A 97 -13.72 2.09 -4.45
CA ASP A 97 -13.55 1.12 -5.52
C ASP A 97 -12.25 0.31 -5.40
N PHE A 98 -11.19 0.96 -4.91
CA PHE A 98 -9.88 0.34 -4.70
C PHE A 98 -9.16 0.95 -3.50
N VAL A 99 -8.33 0.15 -2.84
CA VAL A 99 -7.48 0.56 -1.72
C VAL A 99 -6.04 0.20 -2.05
N THR A 100 -5.12 1.16 -1.94
CA THR A 100 -3.71 0.96 -2.27
C THR A 100 -2.81 1.98 -1.60
N TRP A 101 -1.52 1.68 -1.50
CA TRP A 101 -0.51 2.62 -1.07
C TRP A 101 -0.29 3.71 -2.14
N ARG A 102 -0.08 4.96 -1.69
CA ARG A 102 0.31 6.08 -2.58
C ARG A 102 1.50 5.74 -3.49
N GLY A 103 2.46 4.98 -2.96
CA GLY A 103 3.62 4.51 -3.71
C GLY A 103 3.24 3.63 -4.90
N MET A 104 2.23 2.77 -4.78
CA MET A 104 1.74 1.93 -5.87
C MET A 104 1.09 2.78 -6.97
N MET A 105 0.24 3.74 -6.59
CA MET A 105 -0.36 4.67 -7.55
C MET A 105 0.69 5.47 -8.32
N THR A 106 1.75 5.93 -7.63
CA THR A 106 2.85 6.66 -8.26
C THR A 106 3.64 5.79 -9.23
N LYS A 107 3.90 4.52 -8.88
CA LYS A 107 4.57 3.55 -9.76
C LYS A 107 3.76 3.30 -11.04
N SER A 108 2.44 3.15 -10.94
CA SER A 108 1.57 2.96 -12.11
C SER A 108 1.60 4.17 -13.06
N ASN A 109 1.52 5.38 -12.51
CA ASN A 109 1.64 6.62 -13.31
C ASN A 109 3.03 6.73 -13.96
N LEU A 110 4.08 6.40 -13.21
CA LEU A 110 5.45 6.46 -13.71
C LEU A 110 5.70 5.42 -14.79
N ALA A 111 5.17 4.20 -14.66
CA ALA A 111 5.31 3.14 -15.67
C ALA A 111 4.68 3.52 -17.02
N LEU A 112 3.65 4.37 -17.00
CA LEU A 112 3.06 4.90 -18.23
C LEU A 112 3.94 5.96 -18.90
N SER A 113 4.69 6.74 -18.11
CA SER A 113 5.55 7.83 -18.59
C SER A 113 7.00 7.41 -18.91
N LYS A 114 7.54 6.45 -18.15
CA LYS A 114 8.89 5.93 -18.26
C LYS A 114 8.77 4.41 -18.34
N ARG A 115 9.42 3.78 -19.34
CA ARG A 115 9.56 2.32 -19.47
C ARG A 115 10.33 1.74 -18.27
N ILE A 116 9.72 1.72 -17.09
CA ILE A 116 10.25 1.07 -15.89
C ILE A 116 9.47 -0.23 -15.74
N THR A 117 10.20 -1.34 -15.80
CA THR A 117 9.66 -2.69 -15.68
C THR A 117 9.07 -2.91 -14.29
N PHE A 118 7.78 -3.26 -14.22
CA PHE A 118 7.17 -3.77 -13.00
C PHE A 118 7.55 -5.25 -12.86
N THR A 119 8.17 -5.65 -11.74
CA THR A 119 8.18 -7.06 -11.35
C THR A 119 6.77 -7.43 -10.91
N SER A 120 6.08 -8.25 -11.68
CA SER A 120 4.77 -8.78 -11.36
C SER A 120 4.82 -9.53 -10.02
N PHE A 121 4.21 -8.97 -8.97
CA PHE A 121 3.89 -9.72 -7.76
C PHE A 121 2.56 -10.44 -8.01
N SER A 122 2.65 -11.71 -8.38
CA SER A 122 1.49 -12.58 -8.61
C SER A 122 0.92 -13.00 -7.26
N TYR A 123 -0.12 -12.35 -6.77
CA TYR A 123 -0.88 -12.83 -5.61
C TYR A 123 -1.80 -13.97 -6.06
N SER A 124 -1.42 -15.21 -5.73
CA SER A 124 -2.25 -16.39 -5.95
C SER A 124 -3.40 -16.43 -4.94
N ARG A 125 -4.62 -16.18 -5.39
CA ARG A 125 -5.84 -16.48 -4.61
C ARG A 125 -5.98 -18.00 -4.51
N ASN A 126 -5.56 -18.59 -3.40
CA ASN A 126 -6.05 -19.90 -2.99
C ASN A 126 -7.52 -19.76 -2.53
N SER A 127 -8.43 -19.93 -3.48
CA SER A 127 -9.83 -20.25 -3.19
C SER A 127 -9.95 -21.76 -3.17
N SER A 128 -10.08 -22.36 -1.97
CA SER A 128 -11.00 -23.47 -1.66
C SER A 128 -10.69 -24.02 -0.27
N LYS A 129 -11.60 -23.75 0.66
CA LYS A 129 -11.80 -24.58 1.85
C LYS A 129 -12.19 -25.98 1.39
N GLN A 130 -11.42 -27.00 1.76
CA GLN A 130 -11.91 -28.34 2.08
C GLN A 130 -11.05 -28.88 3.23
N GLN A 131 -11.48 -28.65 4.46
CA GLN A 131 -11.07 -29.51 5.57
C GLN A 131 -12.16 -30.58 5.67
N HIS A 132 -11.93 -31.72 5.03
CA HIS A 132 -12.65 -32.94 5.33
C HIS A 132 -11.83 -33.70 6.37
N ILE A 133 -12.47 -33.95 7.51
CA ILE A 133 -11.97 -34.72 8.64
C ILE A 133 -12.00 -36.19 8.21
N GLN A 134 -10.84 -36.87 8.17
CA GLN A 134 -10.78 -38.33 8.13
C GLN A 134 -9.96 -38.79 9.34
N GLY A 135 -10.66 -39.34 10.34
CA GLY A 135 -10.06 -40.04 11.46
C GLY A 135 -9.65 -41.48 11.11
N ASP A 136 -8.63 -41.93 11.83
CA ASP A 136 -8.25 -43.29 12.23
C ASP A 136 -8.24 -44.45 11.20
N LEU A 137 -7.09 -45.13 11.09
CA LEU A 137 -6.89 -46.44 11.74
C LEU A 137 -5.46 -46.98 11.57
N HIS A 138 -4.85 -47.33 12.71
CA HIS A 138 -3.90 -48.43 12.98
C HIS A 138 -2.83 -48.84 11.94
N LYS A 139 -1.56 -48.63 12.30
CA LYS A 139 -0.48 -49.59 11.98
C LYS A 139 -0.22 -50.48 13.19
N LYS A 140 -0.38 -51.79 12.99
CA LYS A 140 0.42 -52.81 13.69
C LYS A 140 1.79 -52.87 13.02
#